data_AF-A0A7J8BCB3-F1
#
_entry.id   AF-A0A7J8BCB3-F1
#
_cell.length_a   1.000
_cell.length_b   1.000
_cell.length_c   1.000
_cell.angle_alpha   90.00
_cell.angle_beta   90.00
_cell.angle_gamma   90.00
#
_symmetry.space_group_name_H-M   'P 1'
#
loop_
_entity.id
_entity.type
_entity.pdbx_description
1 polymer ?
#
loop_
_entity_poly.entity_id
_entity_poly.type
_entity_poly.pdbx_seq_one_letter_code
_entity_poly.pdbx_strand_id
1 'polypeptide(L)'
;MALDVDIEALNFREERARDVAARYSQMECVQFLDWADARLVLKKYIAKVSATVAETEKSSGKLYKEDKNTILGACRAKNEWLETHSEASIDEIFEQKQQLEEVVTPIFTKMAAPRQVKSAKSVT
;
A
#
# COMPACT_ATOMS: atom_id res chain seq x y z
N MET A 1 -1.57 -16.04 15.57
CA MET A 1 -2.95 -15.56 15.32
C MET A 1 -2.96 -14.07 15.60
N ALA A 2 -2.70 -13.24 14.59
CA ALA A 2 -2.97 -11.81 14.71
C ALA A 2 -4.49 -11.66 14.55
N LEU A 3 -5.19 -11.30 15.61
CA LEU A 3 -6.61 -10.98 15.51
C LEU A 3 -6.71 -9.80 14.54
N ASP A 4 -7.47 -9.96 13.46
CA ASP A 4 -7.77 -8.90 12.49
C ASP A 4 -8.74 -7.93 13.15
N VAL A 5 -8.24 -7.16 14.13
CA VAL A 5 -9.01 -6.16 14.84
C VAL A 5 -9.24 -5.01 13.88
N ASP A 6 -10.51 -4.77 13.55
CA ASP A 6 -10.92 -3.63 12.73
C ASP A 6 -10.79 -2.34 13.53
N ILE A 7 -9.65 -1.67 13.37
CA ILE A 7 -9.34 -0.38 14.01
C ILE A 7 -10.14 0.80 13.41
N GLU A 8 -10.79 0.59 12.27
CA GLU A 8 -11.66 1.59 11.63
C GLU A 8 -13.13 1.44 12.07
N ALA A 9 -13.46 0.41 12.86
CA ALA A 9 -14.80 0.16 13.35
C ALA A 9 -15.34 1.36 14.16
N LEU A 10 -16.61 1.68 13.93
CA LEU A 10 -17.31 2.77 14.57
C LEU A 10 -18.24 2.26 15.68
N ASN A 11 -18.32 3.01 16.78
CA ASN A 11 -19.31 2.77 17.82
C ASN A 11 -20.68 3.40 17.48
N PHE A 12 -21.66 3.29 18.39
CA PHE A 12 -23.01 3.88 18.23
C PHE A 12 -23.04 5.41 18.14
N ARG A 13 -21.91 6.08 18.37
CA ARG A 13 -21.72 7.53 18.25
C ARG A 13 -20.89 7.92 17.03
N GLU A 14 -20.64 6.98 16.11
CA GLU A 14 -19.79 7.19 14.94
C GLU A 14 -18.32 7.52 15.29
N GLU A 15 -17.85 7.10 16.47
CA GLU A 15 -16.47 7.30 16.91
C GLU A 15 -15.64 6.03 16.67
N ARG A 16 -14.40 6.18 16.16
CA ARG A 16 -13.42 5.09 16.15
C ARG A 16 -12.86 4.90 17.57
N ALA A 17 -12.21 3.76 17.80
CA ALA A 17 -11.50 3.49 19.05
C ALA A 17 -10.51 4.61 19.44
N ARG A 18 -9.82 5.17 18.43
CA ARG A 18 -8.89 6.30 18.60
C ARG A 18 -9.60 7.55 19.12
N ASP A 19 -10.76 7.86 18.56
CA ASP A 19 -11.51 9.07 18.89
C ASP A 19 -12.03 8.99 20.34
N VAL A 20 -12.48 7.80 20.76
CA VAL A 20 -12.87 7.52 22.15
C VAL A 20 -11.66 7.67 23.10
N ALA A 21 -10.50 7.10 22.74
CA ALA A 21 -9.30 7.21 23.54
C ALA A 21 -8.86 8.68 23.73
N ALA A 22 -8.88 9.47 22.65
CA ALA A 22 -8.56 10.90 22.71
C ALA A 22 -9.54 11.67 23.60
N ARG A 23 -10.85 11.38 23.48
CA ARG A 23 -11.90 12.05 24.27
C ARG A 23 -11.76 11.83 25.78
N TYR A 24 -11.22 10.69 26.20
CA TYR A 24 -10.94 10.38 27.61
C TYR A 24 -9.46 10.55 28.00
N SER A 25 -8.69 11.29 27.19
CA SER A 25 -7.27 11.60 27.44
C SER A 25 -6.38 10.37 27.64
N GLN A 26 -6.72 9.24 27.03
CA GLN A 26 -5.93 8.01 27.04
C GLN A 26 -4.83 8.08 25.97
N MET A 27 -3.82 8.93 26.20
CA MET A 27 -2.84 9.28 25.18
C MET A 27 -1.96 8.10 24.71
N GLU A 28 -1.62 7.18 25.61
CA GLU A 28 -0.89 5.95 25.22
C GLU A 28 -1.73 5.08 24.28
N CYS A 29 -3.04 4.97 24.53
CA CYS A 29 -3.95 4.28 23.62
C CYS A 29 -4.05 5.00 22.28
N VAL A 30 -4.10 6.34 22.27
CA VAL A 30 -4.08 7.13 21.02
C VAL A 30 -2.83 6.83 20.22
N GLN A 31 -1.64 6.86 20.85
CA GLN A 31 -0.37 6.57 20.18
C GLN A 31 -0.33 5.15 19.62
N PHE A 32 -0.80 4.16 20.39
CA PHE A 32 -0.87 2.77 19.93
C PHE A 32 -1.84 2.60 18.75
N LEU A 33 -2.99 3.27 18.78
CA LEU A 33 -3.98 3.20 17.72
C LEU A 33 -3.51 3.94 16.45
N ASP A 34 -2.81 5.07 16.58
CA ASP A 34 -2.17 5.77 15.47
C ASP A 34 -1.08 4.89 14.82
N TRP A 35 -0.30 4.19 15.65
CA TRP A 35 0.68 3.22 15.18
C TRP A 35 0.05 2.03 14.44
N ALA A 36 -1.02 1.46 15.00
CA ALA A 36 -1.76 0.38 14.36
C ALA A 36 -2.37 0.82 13.01
N ASP A 37 -2.89 2.05 12.95
CA ASP A 37 -3.44 2.64 11.73
C ASP A 37 -2.38 2.81 10.64
N ALA A 38 -1.21 3.35 10.97
CA ALA A 38 -0.11 3.46 10.02
C ALA A 38 0.26 2.09 9.41
N ARG A 39 0.30 1.03 10.23
CA ARG A 39 0.57 -0.34 9.75
C ARG A 39 -0.54 -0.87 8.88
N LEU A 40 -1.81 -0.63 9.24
CA LEU A 40 -2.95 -1.04 8.42
C LEU A 40 -2.94 -0.32 7.08
N VAL A 41 -2.65 0.97 7.05
CA VAL A 41 -2.55 1.78 5.83
C VAL A 41 -1.49 1.20 4.88
N LEU A 42 -0.29 0.85 5.38
CA LEU A 42 0.73 0.21 4.55
C LEU A 42 0.28 -1.16 4.04
N LYS A 43 -0.32 -2.01 4.89
CA LYS A 43 -0.85 -3.32 4.48
C LYS A 43 -1.92 -3.19 3.39
N LYS A 44 -2.87 -2.27 3.55
CA LYS A 44 -3.92 -1.98 2.56
C LYS A 44 -3.32 -1.48 1.26
N TYR A 45 -2.29 -0.64 1.32
CA TYR A 45 -1.61 -0.15 0.13
C TYR A 45 -0.90 -1.29 -0.63
N ILE A 46 -0.18 -2.17 0.07
CA ILE A 46 0.44 -3.37 -0.51
C ILE A 46 -0.62 -4.27 -1.17
N ALA A 47 -1.74 -4.51 -0.50
CA ALA A 47 -2.84 -5.31 -1.03
C ALA A 47 -3.45 -4.67 -2.30
N LYS A 48 -3.67 -3.36 -2.29
CA LYS A 48 -4.16 -2.60 -3.46
C LYS A 48 -3.21 -2.72 -4.65
N VAL A 49 -1.92 -2.52 -4.43
CA VAL A 49 -0.89 -2.64 -5.48
C VAL A 49 -0.88 -4.07 -6.06
N SER A 50 -0.89 -5.08 -5.18
CA SER A 50 -0.89 -6.49 -5.60
C SER A 50 -2.15 -6.87 -6.39
N ALA A 51 -3.32 -6.39 -5.96
CA ALA A 51 -4.58 -6.60 -6.67
C ALA A 51 -4.57 -5.94 -8.05
N THR A 52 -4.07 -4.70 -8.14
CA THR A 52 -3.91 -3.97 -9.42
C THR A 52 -3.05 -4.77 -10.40
N VAL A 53 -1.94 -5.34 -9.94
CA VAL A 53 -1.09 -6.20 -10.77
C VAL A 53 -1.84 -7.45 -11.22
N ALA A 54 -2.55 -8.14 -10.31
CA ALA A 54 -3.31 -9.35 -10.64
C ALA A 54 -4.44 -9.10 -11.66
N GLU A 55 -5.10 -7.94 -11.58
CA GLU A 55 -6.09 -7.51 -12.57
C GLU A 55 -5.48 -7.30 -13.95
N THR A 56 -4.27 -6.73 -14.02
CA THR A 56 -3.58 -6.48 -15.30
C THR A 56 -3.15 -7.76 -16.01
N GLU A 57 -2.94 -8.86 -15.28
CA GLU A 57 -2.68 -10.18 -15.87
C GLU A 57 -3.91 -10.75 -16.59
N LYS A 58 -5.10 -10.49 -16.05
CA LYS A 58 -6.36 -10.94 -16.65
C LYS A 58 -6.69 -10.15 -17.92
N SER A 59 -6.28 -8.89 -17.99
CA SER A 59 -6.48 -8.00 -19.15
C SER A 59 -5.24 -7.96 -20.07
N SER A 60 -5.03 -9.00 -20.88
CA SER A 60 -4.14 -9.02 -22.07
C SER A 60 -2.82 -8.23 -21.98
N GLY A 61 -2.07 -8.33 -20.87
CA GLY A 61 -0.63 -8.02 -20.84
C GLY A 61 -0.22 -6.56 -20.98
N LYS A 62 -0.91 -5.62 -20.31
CA LYS A 62 -0.47 -4.21 -20.28
C LYS A 62 0.87 -4.00 -19.55
N LEU A 63 1.24 -4.90 -18.64
CA LEU A 63 2.40 -4.80 -17.74
C LEU A 63 3.52 -5.74 -18.21
N TYR A 64 4.74 -5.23 -18.36
CA TYR A 64 5.90 -6.05 -18.72
C TYR A 64 6.26 -7.01 -17.58
N LYS A 65 6.73 -8.23 -17.90
CA LYS A 65 7.10 -9.23 -16.88
C LYS A 65 8.12 -8.70 -15.85
N GLU A 66 9.04 -7.86 -16.31
CA GLU A 66 10.06 -7.23 -15.46
C GLU A 66 9.43 -6.23 -14.48
N ASP A 67 8.64 -5.27 -14.98
CA ASP A 67 7.88 -4.32 -14.16
C ASP A 67 7.00 -5.04 -13.12
N LYS A 68 6.39 -6.17 -13.51
CA LYS A 68 5.58 -7.00 -12.60
C LYS A 68 6.41 -7.53 -11.45
N ASN A 69 7.56 -8.12 -11.76
CA ASN A 69 8.46 -8.70 -10.77
C ASN A 69 9.00 -7.62 -9.83
N THR A 70 9.31 -6.43 -10.34
CA THR A 70 9.72 -5.28 -9.55
C THR A 70 8.65 -4.88 -8.53
N ILE A 71 7.40 -4.71 -8.96
CA ILE A 71 6.29 -4.34 -8.06
C ILE A 71 6.05 -5.42 -7.00
N LEU A 72 5.94 -6.68 -7.42
CA LEU A 72 5.66 -7.78 -6.49
C LEU A 72 6.82 -8.02 -5.51
N GLY A 73 8.06 -7.85 -5.98
CA GLY A 73 9.25 -7.90 -5.14
C GLY A 73 9.24 -6.79 -4.08
N ALA A 74 8.93 -5.57 -4.46
CA ALA A 74 8.80 -4.44 -3.52
C ALA A 74 7.68 -4.68 -2.50
N CYS A 75 6.50 -5.15 -2.94
CA CYS A 75 5.39 -5.51 -2.05
C CYS A 75 5.79 -6.57 -1.03
N ARG A 76 6.49 -7.63 -1.47
CA ARG A 76 6.98 -8.70 -0.60
C ARG A 76 7.96 -8.16 0.44
N ALA A 77 8.92 -7.35 0.01
CA ALA A 77 9.90 -6.74 0.90
C ALA A 77 9.24 -5.86 1.98
N LYS A 78 8.22 -5.06 1.61
CA LYS A 78 7.50 -4.24 2.60
C LYS A 78 6.66 -5.07 3.58
N ASN A 79 6.05 -6.17 3.12
CA ASN A 79 5.36 -7.11 4.01
C ASN A 79 6.32 -7.77 5.01
N GLU A 80 7.46 -8.26 4.53
CA GLU A 80 8.49 -8.86 5.39
C GLU A 80 9.05 -7.84 6.39
N TRP A 81 9.25 -6.60 5.95
CA TRP A 81 9.66 -5.52 6.85
C TRP A 81 8.64 -5.28 7.96
N LEU A 82 7.34 -5.25 7.64
CA LEU A 82 6.29 -5.13 8.65
C LEU A 82 6.31 -6.29 9.66
N GLU A 83 6.60 -7.51 9.23
CA GLU A 83 6.67 -8.69 10.11
C GLU A 83 7.90 -8.66 11.03
N THR A 84 9.03 -8.18 10.54
CA THR A 84 10.32 -8.19 11.23
C THR A 84 10.57 -6.94 12.09
N HIS A 85 9.86 -5.84 11.81
CA HIS A 85 9.97 -4.56 12.52
C HIS A 85 8.65 -4.26 13.25
N SER A 86 8.33 -5.10 14.23
CA SER A 86 7.10 -4.97 15.03
C SER A 86 7.08 -3.76 15.96
N GLU A 87 8.21 -3.09 16.16
CA GLU A 87 8.34 -1.91 17.04
C GLU A 87 8.73 -0.64 16.26
N ALA A 88 8.69 -0.68 14.92
CA ALA A 88 8.99 0.50 14.10
C ALA A 88 8.06 1.66 14.44
N SER A 89 8.61 2.86 14.42
CA SER A 89 7.88 4.11 14.60
C SER A 89 6.90 4.37 13.45
N ILE A 90 5.93 5.25 13.70
CA ILE A 90 4.96 5.71 12.70
C ILE A 90 5.68 6.32 11.49
N ASP A 91 6.73 7.12 11.72
CA ASP A 91 7.50 7.77 10.66
C ASP A 91 8.22 6.76 9.77
N GLU A 92 8.84 5.73 10.36
CA GLU A 92 9.48 4.64 9.59
C GLU A 92 8.44 3.88 8.76
N ILE A 93 7.24 3.63 9.30
CA ILE A 93 6.15 2.98 8.55
C ILE A 93 5.71 3.85 7.36
N PHE A 94 5.59 5.16 7.55
CA PHE A 94 5.27 6.08 6.45
C PHE A 94 6.39 6.15 5.41
N GLU A 95 7.65 6.11 5.83
CA GLU A 95 8.78 6.04 4.90
C GLU A 95 8.73 4.75 4.06
N GLN A 96 8.43 3.60 4.68
CA GLN A 96 8.25 2.35 3.94
C GLN A 96 7.13 2.43 2.90
N LYS A 97 6.03 3.11 3.23
CA LYS A 97 4.94 3.37 2.29
C LYS A 97 5.40 4.27 1.14
N GLN A 98 6.09 5.37 1.45
CA GLN A 98 6.62 6.30 0.45
C GLN A 98 7.59 5.60 -0.51
N GLN A 99 8.50 4.78 0.00
CA GLN A 99 9.43 4.01 -0.83
C GLN A 99 8.70 3.04 -1.75
N LEU A 100 7.57 2.44 -1.31
CA LEU A 100 6.75 1.63 -2.20
C LEU A 100 6.06 2.48 -3.27
N GLU A 101 5.51 3.64 -2.90
CA GLU A 101 4.90 4.60 -3.82
C GLU A 101 5.87 5.04 -4.93
N GLU A 102 7.11 5.35 -4.58
CA GLU A 102 8.16 5.77 -5.52
C GLU A 102 8.51 4.68 -6.53
N VAL A 103 8.43 3.41 -6.14
CA VAL A 103 8.66 2.26 -7.04
C VAL A 103 7.45 2.03 -7.96
N VAL A 104 6.22 2.05 -7.43
CA VAL A 104 5.03 1.61 -8.17
C VAL A 104 4.41 2.70 -9.04
N THR A 105 4.46 3.96 -8.60
CA THR A 105 3.88 5.11 -9.31
C THR A 105 4.39 5.27 -10.75
N PRO A 106 5.72 5.26 -11.02
CA PRO A 106 6.21 5.40 -12.40
C PRO A 106 5.79 4.24 -13.30
N ILE A 107 5.67 3.03 -12.75
CA ILE A 107 5.26 1.84 -13.53
C ILE A 107 3.77 1.93 -13.88
N PHE A 108 2.91 2.22 -12.90
CA PHE A 108 1.48 2.42 -13.14
C PHE A 108 1.18 3.60 -14.07
N THR A 109 1.96 4.68 -13.99
CA THR A 109 1.85 5.83 -14.90
C THR A 109 2.16 5.41 -16.34
N LYS A 110 3.25 4.66 -16.56
CA LYS A 110 3.60 4.13 -17.89
C LYS A 110 2.53 3.20 -18.45
N MET A 111 1.82 2.45 -17.60
CA MET A 111 0.72 1.56 -18.04
C MET A 111 -0.55 2.29 -18.43
N ALA A 112 -0.87 3.40 -17.76
CA ALA A 112 -2.05 4.21 -18.06
C ALA A 112 -1.89 5.03 -19.35
N ALA A 113 -0.64 5.33 -19.74
CA ALA A 113 -0.36 6.03 -20.99
C ALA A 113 -0.72 5.18 -22.22
N PRO A 114 -1.40 5.73 -23.24
CA PRO A 114 -1.60 5.03 -24.50
C PRO A 114 -0.26 4.73 -25.16
N ARG A 115 -0.07 3.48 -25.63
CA ARG A 115 1.14 3.11 -26.40
C ARG A 115 1.20 3.99 -27.65
N GLN A 116 2.17 4.91 -27.69
CA GLN A 116 2.52 5.64 -28.90
C GLN A 116 3.04 4.62 -29.93
N VAL A 117 2.19 4.22 -30.87
CA VAL A 117 2.62 3.43 -32.04
C VAL A 117 3.57 4.31 -32.85
N LYS A 118 4.88 4.08 -32.71
CA LYS A 118 5.86 4.64 -33.64
C LYS A 118 5.60 3.98 -35.00
N SER A 119 4.80 4.64 -35.84
CA SER A 119 4.67 4.30 -37.25
C SER A 119 6.04 4.48 -37.89
N ALA A 120 6.77 3.37 -38.07
CA ALA A 120 7.95 3.35 -38.91
C ALA A 120 7.46 3.60 -40.35
N LYS A 121 7.67 4.82 -40.85
CA LYS A 121 7.47 5.14 -42.26
C LYS A 121 8.37 4.22 -43.08
N SER A 122 7.75 3.33 -43.84
CA SER A 122 8.41 2.59 -44.92
C SER A 122 8.87 3.63 -45.95
N VAL A 123 10.19 3.78 -46.12
CA VAL A 123 10.76 4.48 -47.26
C VAL A 123 11.06 3.43 -48.30
N THR A 124 10.34 3.55 -49.41
CA THR A 124 10.57 2.88 -50.70
C THR A 124 11.85 3.37 -51.35
#